data_AF-A0A4V2AEY7-F1
#
_entry.id   AF-A0A4V2AEY7-F1
#
_cell.length_a   1.000
_cell.length_b   1.000
_cell.length_c   1.000
_cell.angle_alpha   90.00
_cell.angle_beta   90.00
_cell.angle_gamma   90.00
#
_symmetry.space_group_name_H-M   'P 1'
#
loop_
_entity.id
_entity.type
_entity.pdbx_description
1 polymer ?
#
loop_
_entity_poly.entity_id
_entity_poly.type
_entity_poly.pdbx_seq_one_letter_code
_entity_poly.pdbx_strand_id
1 'polypeptide(L)'
;MADSTSFNQIVVQSTGAPQAAPVKARRKTSRLGKAASVVAWVGLMAVGIGAVAPLSHFAMDEIHNRLLLQADRAGIEDTLEKDWSQSTSPDYVETLSELAMQLPVVDTGSAYVAASRATELDDTRAFAWAQLAYLETRRASGKVNEASLNALTRSMDACPLCSEELIAWRFNFVLTNWYSIPDPLRRRAFEQADLLRWVGQNTEFLAEMRVKARKNGIPFDAYRAAVKTPARTWDIDPSAIANAEAAATPG
;
A
#
# COMPACT_ATOMS: atom_id res chain seq x y z
N MET A 1 21.01 3.08 -2.65
CA MET A 1 19.84 3.98 -2.54
C MET A 1 18.60 3.11 -2.57
N ALA A 2 17.63 3.36 -1.68
CA ALA A 2 16.40 2.58 -1.63
C ALA A 2 15.64 2.74 -2.94
N ASP A 3 15.34 1.61 -3.58
CA ASP A 3 14.51 1.60 -4.78
C ASP A 3 13.06 1.87 -4.34
N SER A 4 12.66 3.14 -4.42
CA SER A 4 11.36 3.67 -4.04
C SER A 4 10.21 3.14 -4.90
N THR A 5 10.54 2.40 -5.97
CA THR A 5 9.57 1.76 -6.86
C THR A 5 8.73 0.71 -6.15
N SER A 6 9.31 -0.05 -5.21
CA SER A 6 8.58 -1.14 -4.56
C SER A 6 7.47 -0.68 -3.60
N PHE A 7 7.65 0.39 -2.82
CA PHE A 7 6.53 0.91 -2.00
C PHE A 7 5.47 1.55 -2.91
N ASN A 8 5.89 2.31 -3.92
CA ASN A 8 4.95 2.99 -4.83
C ASN A 8 4.16 2.01 -5.72
N GLN A 9 4.64 0.79 -5.98
CA GLN A 9 3.90 -0.24 -6.72
C GLN A 9 2.97 -1.09 -5.84
N ILE A 10 3.30 -1.26 -4.56
CA ILE A 10 2.53 -2.10 -3.63
C ILE A 10 1.23 -1.40 -3.20
N VAL A 11 1.22 -0.07 -3.08
CA VAL A 11 -0.02 0.69 -2.84
C VAL A 11 -0.90 0.78 -4.10
N VAL A 12 -0.38 0.44 -5.29
CA VAL A 12 -1.12 0.55 -6.58
C VAL A 12 -2.00 -0.67 -6.88
N GLN A 13 -1.79 -1.82 -6.22
CA GLN A 13 -2.55 -3.05 -6.53
C GLN A 13 -3.68 -3.41 -5.56
N SER A 14 -3.78 -2.78 -4.36
CA SER A 14 -4.96 -3.00 -3.49
C SER A 14 -6.25 -2.42 -4.11
N THR A 15 -6.12 -1.45 -5.03
CA THR A 15 -7.23 -0.88 -5.79
C THR A 15 -7.48 -1.64 -7.10
N GLY A 16 -7.90 -2.90 -7.00
CA GLY A 16 -8.41 -3.67 -8.12
C GLY A 16 -9.80 -3.22 -8.56
N ALA A 17 -9.90 -2.05 -9.21
CA ALA A 17 -10.99 -1.74 -10.15
C ALA A 17 -10.37 -1.20 -11.45
N PRO A 18 -10.78 -1.70 -12.62
CA PRO A 18 -10.14 -1.35 -13.88
C PRO A 18 -10.21 0.15 -14.13
N GLN A 19 -9.04 0.76 -14.32
CA GLN A 19 -8.92 2.12 -14.86
C GLN A 19 -9.78 2.21 -16.13
N ALA A 20 -10.87 2.98 -16.05
CA ALA A 20 -11.61 3.37 -17.23
C ALA A 20 -10.65 4.16 -18.13
N ALA A 21 -10.50 3.72 -19.38
CA ALA A 21 -9.58 4.28 -20.35
C ALA A 21 -9.72 5.81 -20.45
N PRO A 22 -8.62 6.55 -20.66
CA PRO A 22 -8.66 8.01 -20.80
C PRO A 22 -9.53 8.38 -22.00
N VAL A 23 -10.66 9.04 -21.73
CA VAL A 23 -11.50 9.64 -22.77
C VAL A 23 -10.66 10.71 -23.46
N LYS A 24 -10.23 10.43 -24.69
CA LYS A 24 -9.47 11.36 -25.53
C LYS A 24 -10.23 12.69 -25.63
N ALA A 25 -9.64 13.76 -25.09
CA ALA A 25 -10.15 15.12 -25.23
C ALA A 25 -10.17 15.51 -26.71
N ARG A 26 -11.37 15.50 -27.31
CA ARG A 26 -11.60 15.95 -28.68
C ARG A 26 -11.57 17.48 -28.71
N ARG A 27 -10.47 18.04 -29.22
CA ARG A 27 -10.38 19.47 -29.61
C ARG A 27 -11.58 19.85 -30.48
N LYS A 28 -12.36 20.86 -30.07
CA LYS A 28 -13.15 21.69 -30.99
C LYS A 28 -13.18 23.15 -30.55
N THR A 29 -12.83 23.98 -31.52
CA THR A 29 -12.93 25.42 -31.63
C THR A 29 -14.38 25.92 -31.61
N SER A 30 -14.53 27.15 -31.09
CA SER A 30 -15.62 28.14 -31.20
C SER A 30 -16.99 27.77 -31.78
N ARG A 31 -18.07 28.10 -31.04
CA ARG A 31 -19.04 29.20 -31.30
C ARG A 31 -20.22 29.10 -30.34
N LEU A 32 -20.74 30.26 -29.94
CA LEU A 32 -21.97 30.47 -29.17
C LEU A 32 -23.15 29.62 -29.68
N GLY A 33 -23.95 29.08 -28.77
CA GLY A 33 -25.26 28.53 -29.07
C GLY A 33 -25.86 27.73 -27.92
N LYS A 34 -26.75 28.37 -27.15
CA LYS A 34 -27.72 27.82 -26.18
C LYS A 34 -27.92 26.30 -26.25
N ALA A 35 -27.62 25.60 -25.16
CA ALA A 35 -28.38 24.44 -24.70
C ALA A 35 -28.05 24.16 -23.24
N ALA A 36 -29.10 24.15 -22.42
CA ALA A 36 -29.10 23.74 -21.03
C ALA A 36 -28.74 22.25 -20.87
N SER A 37 -28.52 21.85 -19.62
CA SER A 37 -28.20 20.50 -19.10
C SER A 37 -26.71 20.21 -18.92
N VAL A 38 -26.28 20.25 -17.65
CA VAL A 38 -25.29 19.38 -16.96
C VAL A 38 -25.09 19.88 -15.51
N VAL A 39 -25.35 21.16 -15.22
CA VAL A 39 -25.25 21.73 -13.86
C VAL A 39 -26.37 21.25 -12.90
N ALA A 40 -27.38 20.53 -13.40
CA ALA A 40 -28.53 20.10 -12.60
C ALA A 40 -28.33 18.80 -11.80
N TRP A 41 -27.24 18.04 -12.00
CA TRP A 41 -27.03 16.78 -11.25
C TRP A 41 -26.27 16.93 -9.93
N VAL A 42 -25.52 18.02 -9.74
CA VAL A 42 -24.84 18.30 -8.45
C VAL A 42 -25.79 18.94 -7.45
N GLY A 43 -26.83 19.65 -7.91
CA GLY A 43 -27.84 20.26 -7.04
C GLY A 43 -28.91 19.29 -6.51
N LEU A 44 -29.10 18.12 -7.14
CA LEU A 44 -30.18 17.19 -6.77
C LEU A 44 -29.80 16.16 -5.69
N MET A 45 -28.52 16.09 -5.30
CA MET A 45 -28.11 15.37 -4.09
C MET A 45 -28.19 16.22 -2.81
N ALA A 46 -28.37 17.55 -2.94
CA ALA A 46 -28.47 18.46 -1.80
C ALA A 46 -29.90 18.66 -1.26
N VAL A 47 -30.94 18.16 -1.97
CA VAL A 47 -32.37 18.39 -1.61
C VAL A 47 -33.14 17.06 -1.38
N GLY A 48 -32.43 15.96 -1.16
CA GLY A 48 -33.00 14.69 -0.70
C GLY A 48 -33.01 14.51 0.83
N ILE A 49 -32.89 15.61 1.60
CA ILE A 49 -32.97 15.60 3.07
C ILE A 49 -34.45 15.60 3.43
N GLY A 50 -35.07 14.43 3.52
CA GLY A 50 -36.50 14.40 3.84
C GLY A 50 -37.18 13.04 3.86
N ALA A 51 -36.48 11.95 4.22
CA ALA A 51 -37.05 10.85 5.01
C ALA A 51 -36.06 9.67 5.13
N VAL A 52 -35.86 9.27 6.39
CA VAL A 52 -35.43 7.96 6.91
C VAL A 52 -33.98 7.84 7.41
N ALA A 53 -33.92 7.78 8.76
CA ALA A 53 -32.85 7.42 9.69
C ALA A 53 -31.74 8.46 9.98
N PRO A 54 -31.30 8.60 11.25
CA PRO A 54 -29.98 9.16 11.49
C PRO A 54 -29.02 8.23 10.77
N LEU A 55 -28.37 8.71 9.71
CA LEU A 55 -27.22 8.01 9.16
C LEU A 55 -26.24 7.90 10.32
N SER A 56 -26.18 6.72 10.92
CA SER A 56 -25.20 6.41 11.96
C SER A 56 -23.83 6.83 11.44
N HIS A 57 -22.94 7.34 12.29
CA HIS A 57 -21.59 7.78 11.88
C HIS A 57 -20.93 6.81 10.87
N PHE A 58 -21.10 5.50 11.06
CA PHE A 58 -20.68 4.45 10.12
C PHE A 58 -21.11 4.63 8.65
N ALA A 59 -22.35 5.04 8.39
CA ALA A 59 -22.87 5.21 7.03
C ALA A 59 -22.30 6.47 6.37
N MET A 60 -22.02 7.51 7.15
CA MET A 60 -21.35 8.72 6.66
C MET A 60 -19.87 8.44 6.39
N ASP A 61 -19.21 7.68 7.24
CA ASP A 61 -17.79 7.34 7.10
C ASP A 61 -17.53 6.49 5.84
N GLU A 62 -18.39 5.50 5.56
CA GLU A 62 -18.35 4.71 4.33
C GLU A 62 -18.57 5.58 3.08
N ILE A 63 -19.48 6.56 3.13
CA ILE A 63 -19.70 7.50 2.03
C ILE A 63 -18.46 8.36 1.80
N HIS A 64 -17.83 8.91 2.85
CA HIS A 64 -16.62 9.70 2.72
C HIS A 64 -15.45 8.89 2.15
N ASN A 65 -15.28 7.65 2.60
CA ASN A 65 -14.25 6.76 2.07
C ASN A 65 -14.46 6.48 0.58
N ARG A 66 -15.70 6.17 0.16
CA ARG A 66 -16.01 5.95 -1.26
C ARG A 66 -15.83 7.21 -2.12
N LEU A 67 -16.23 8.37 -1.61
CA LEU A 67 -16.02 9.63 -2.32
C LEU A 67 -14.53 9.94 -2.47
N LEU A 68 -13.73 9.65 -1.45
CA LEU A 68 -12.29 9.84 -1.47
C LEU A 68 -11.61 8.90 -2.48
N LEU A 69 -12.01 7.63 -2.54
CA LEU A 69 -11.50 6.66 -3.53
C LEU A 69 -11.86 7.03 -4.98
N GLN A 70 -12.92 7.83 -5.18
CA GLN A 70 -13.33 8.33 -6.49
C GLN A 70 -12.83 9.74 -6.79
N ALA A 71 -12.17 10.39 -5.83
CA ALA A 71 -11.69 11.75 -6.00
C ALA A 71 -10.59 11.81 -7.07
N ASP A 72 -10.61 12.87 -7.88
CA ASP A 72 -9.48 13.18 -8.72
C ASP A 72 -8.35 13.78 -7.88
N ARG A 73 -7.20 14.02 -8.52
CA ARG A 73 -6.02 14.56 -7.85
C ARG A 73 -6.33 15.85 -7.06
N ALA A 74 -7.09 16.77 -7.66
CA ALA A 74 -7.41 18.05 -7.02
C ALA A 74 -8.31 17.83 -5.80
N GLY A 75 -9.25 16.87 -5.87
CA GLY A 75 -10.08 16.49 -4.73
C GLY A 75 -9.29 15.84 -3.58
N ILE A 76 -8.24 15.07 -3.88
CA ILE A 76 -7.34 14.50 -2.86
C ILE A 76 -6.54 15.63 -2.20
N GLU A 77 -5.93 16.51 -2.99
CA GLU A 77 -5.17 17.67 -2.48
C GLU A 77 -6.06 18.56 -1.58
N ASP A 78 -7.27 18.91 -2.01
CA ASP A 78 -8.25 19.67 -1.21
C ASP A 78 -8.69 18.94 0.08
N THR A 79 -8.74 17.60 0.05
CA THR A 79 -9.09 16.81 1.24
C THR A 79 -7.95 16.81 2.26
N LEU A 80 -6.70 16.71 1.80
CA LEU A 80 -5.52 16.74 2.67
C LEU A 80 -5.31 18.12 3.33
N GLU A 81 -5.78 19.19 2.69
CA GLU A 81 -5.78 20.55 3.25
C GLU A 81 -6.82 20.78 4.36
N LYS A 82 -7.84 19.92 4.48
CA LYS A 82 -8.87 20.00 5.52
C LYS A 82 -8.41 19.32 6.82
N ASP A 83 -9.02 19.70 7.94
CA ASP A 83 -8.78 19.00 9.21
C ASP A 83 -9.55 17.67 9.24
N TRP A 84 -8.87 16.59 8.85
CA TRP A 84 -9.33 15.21 8.95
C TRP A 84 -8.77 14.48 10.18
N SER A 85 -7.94 15.15 10.99
CA SER A 85 -7.26 14.55 12.15
C SER A 85 -8.25 14.05 13.22
N GLN A 86 -9.44 14.66 13.26
CA GLN A 86 -10.53 14.31 14.16
C GLN A 86 -11.44 13.20 13.63
N SER A 87 -11.17 12.66 12.43
CA SER A 87 -11.95 11.55 11.91
C SER A 87 -11.94 10.36 12.89
N THR A 88 -13.09 9.70 12.99
CA THR A 88 -13.30 8.49 13.80
C THR A 88 -13.31 7.22 12.96
N SER A 89 -13.17 7.35 11.64
CA SER A 89 -13.18 6.21 10.71
C SER A 89 -11.76 5.75 10.43
N PRO A 90 -11.36 4.55 10.91
CA PRO A 90 -10.04 3.99 10.61
C PRO A 90 -9.85 3.74 9.10
N ASP A 91 -10.88 3.27 8.39
CA ASP A 91 -10.82 3.06 6.94
C ASP A 91 -10.54 4.35 6.18
N TYR A 92 -11.24 5.43 6.52
CA TYR A 92 -11.08 6.71 5.84
C TYR A 92 -9.66 7.28 6.00
N VAL A 93 -9.13 7.26 7.22
CA VAL A 93 -7.78 7.80 7.48
C VAL A 93 -6.68 6.87 6.97
N GLU A 94 -6.89 5.55 6.92
CA GLU A 94 -5.97 4.62 6.24
C GLU A 94 -5.92 4.92 4.74
N THR A 95 -7.07 5.07 4.08
CA THR A 95 -7.15 5.47 2.66
C THR A 95 -6.47 6.82 2.40
N LEU A 96 -6.68 7.82 3.26
CA LEU A 96 -6.00 9.11 3.13
C LEU A 96 -4.48 8.96 3.20
N SER A 97 -3.99 8.09 4.09
CA SER A 97 -2.57 7.82 4.21
C SER A 97 -1.99 7.25 2.92
N GLU A 98 -2.68 6.28 2.33
CA GLU A 98 -2.29 5.65 1.07
C GLU A 98 -2.28 6.67 -0.09
N LEU A 99 -3.33 7.47 -0.23
CA LEU A 99 -3.45 8.46 -1.30
C LEU A 99 -2.40 9.57 -1.19
N ALA A 100 -2.08 10.03 0.02
CA ALA A 100 -1.02 11.01 0.25
C ALA A 100 0.35 10.51 -0.24
N MET A 101 0.57 9.19 -0.23
CA MET A 101 1.78 8.56 -0.76
C MET A 101 1.80 8.39 -2.29
N GLN A 102 0.64 8.49 -2.94
CA GLN A 102 0.47 8.34 -4.39
C GLN A 102 0.49 9.67 -5.15
N LEU A 103 0.46 10.80 -4.44
CA LEU A 103 0.53 12.12 -5.08
C LEU A 103 1.86 12.31 -5.85
N PRO A 104 1.85 13.07 -6.96
CA PRO A 104 3.08 13.35 -7.73
C PRO A 104 4.18 14.00 -6.91
N VAL A 105 3.79 14.83 -5.94
CA VAL A 105 4.64 15.24 -4.83
C VAL A 105 4.11 14.53 -3.60
N VAL A 106 4.84 13.51 -3.16
CA VAL A 106 4.48 12.68 -2.01
C VAL A 106 4.35 13.53 -0.74
N ASP A 107 3.18 13.52 -0.11
CA ASP A 107 2.96 14.18 1.18
C ASP A 107 3.18 13.19 2.33
N THR A 108 4.45 13.02 2.70
CA THR A 108 4.83 12.15 3.83
C THR A 108 4.35 12.65 5.19
N GLY A 109 3.99 13.93 5.31
CA GLY A 109 3.50 14.53 6.55
C GLY A 109 2.09 14.06 6.84
N SER A 110 1.18 14.31 5.89
CA SER A 110 -0.20 13.87 5.97
C SER A 110 -0.31 12.35 6.00
N ALA A 111 0.47 11.64 5.19
CA ALA A 111 0.50 10.18 5.22
C ALA A 111 0.81 9.63 6.63
N TYR A 112 1.80 10.22 7.31
CA TYR A 112 2.17 9.78 8.65
C TYR A 112 1.06 10.02 9.67
N VAL A 113 0.49 11.22 9.70
CA VAL A 113 -0.56 11.56 10.67
C VAL A 113 -1.79 10.67 10.43
N ALA A 114 -2.12 10.37 9.17
CA ALA A 114 -3.24 9.54 8.77
C ALA A 114 -3.04 8.07 9.17
N ALA A 115 -1.85 7.51 8.93
CA ALA A 115 -1.54 6.14 9.34
C ALA A 115 -1.47 6.01 10.87
N SER A 116 -0.91 7.00 11.58
CA SER A 116 -0.92 7.02 13.06
C SER A 116 -2.35 6.98 13.57
N ARG A 117 -3.21 7.85 13.03
CA ARG A 117 -4.62 7.91 13.42
C ARG A 117 -5.36 6.61 13.12
N ALA A 118 -5.11 5.98 11.97
CA ALA A 118 -5.69 4.67 11.63
C ALA A 118 -5.37 3.64 12.71
N THR A 119 -4.10 3.57 13.13
CA THR A 119 -3.63 2.61 14.13
C THR A 119 -4.05 2.92 15.57
N GLU A 120 -4.33 4.19 15.88
CA GLU A 120 -4.90 4.62 17.15
C GLU A 120 -6.39 4.26 17.26
N LEU A 121 -7.12 4.35 16.15
CA LEU A 121 -8.54 3.99 16.07
C LEU A 121 -8.73 2.48 16.04
N ASP A 122 -7.84 1.76 15.37
CA ASP A 122 -7.88 0.31 15.20
C ASP A 122 -6.45 -0.26 15.08
N ASP A 123 -6.00 -0.97 16.12
CA ASP A 123 -4.64 -1.51 16.17
C ASP A 123 -4.44 -2.74 15.28
N THR A 124 -5.50 -3.26 14.66
CA THR A 124 -5.46 -4.39 13.71
C THR A 124 -5.14 -3.96 12.27
N ARG A 125 -4.98 -2.65 12.02
CA ARG A 125 -4.66 -2.06 10.70
C ARG A 125 -3.23 -2.34 10.24
N ALA A 126 -3.06 -3.52 9.66
CA ALA A 126 -1.76 -4.04 9.28
C ALA A 126 -1.07 -3.23 8.16
N PHE A 127 -1.83 -2.64 7.23
CA PHE A 127 -1.30 -1.77 6.17
C PHE A 127 -0.84 -0.43 6.74
N ALA A 128 -1.66 0.24 7.56
CA ALA A 128 -1.26 1.46 8.27
C ALA A 128 0.03 1.26 9.10
N TRP A 129 0.16 0.14 9.83
CA TRP A 129 1.40 -0.19 10.55
C TRP A 129 2.61 -0.38 9.62
N ALA A 130 2.44 -1.02 8.46
CA ALA A 130 3.51 -1.17 7.47
C ALA A 130 3.94 0.19 6.89
N GLN A 131 2.98 1.08 6.63
CA GLN A 131 3.23 2.43 6.17
C GLN A 131 3.99 3.27 7.21
N LEU A 132 3.63 3.15 8.49
CA LEU A 132 4.40 3.77 9.57
C LEU A 132 5.84 3.25 9.62
N ALA A 133 6.07 1.94 9.45
CA ALA A 133 7.43 1.39 9.43
C ALA A 133 8.29 2.01 8.31
N TYR A 134 7.71 2.22 7.14
CA TYR A 134 8.37 2.90 6.03
C TYR A 134 8.62 4.38 6.31
N LEU A 135 7.61 5.11 6.77
CA LEU A 135 7.69 6.55 7.03
C LEU A 135 8.68 6.87 8.16
N GLU A 136 8.72 6.07 9.22
CA GLU A 136 9.70 6.18 10.30
C GLU A 136 11.13 5.97 9.79
N THR A 137 11.32 4.95 8.94
CA THR A 137 12.63 4.70 8.31
C THR A 137 13.05 5.87 7.42
N ARG A 138 12.12 6.47 6.66
CA ARG A 138 12.39 7.67 5.84
C ARG A 138 12.76 8.89 6.69
N ARG A 139 12.02 9.15 7.78
CA ARG A 139 12.31 10.25 8.72
C ARG A 139 13.70 10.10 9.33
N ALA A 140 14.11 8.86 9.61
CA ALA A 140 15.45 8.53 10.06
C ALA A 140 16.50 8.46 8.91
N SER A 141 16.29 9.19 7.81
CA SER A 141 17.22 9.26 6.67
C SER A 141 17.51 7.89 6.04
N GLY A 142 16.49 7.04 5.96
CA GLY A 142 16.57 5.69 5.40
C GLY A 142 17.14 4.64 6.35
N LYS A 143 17.36 4.98 7.64
CA LYS A 143 17.84 4.03 8.65
C LYS A 143 16.67 3.48 9.45
N VAL A 144 16.63 2.16 9.60
CA VAL A 144 15.70 1.50 10.52
C VAL A 144 16.01 1.93 11.96
N ASN A 145 14.97 2.31 12.69
CA ASN A 145 15.04 2.74 14.09
C ASN A 145 14.05 1.90 14.93
N GLU A 146 13.98 2.16 16.23
CA GLU A 146 13.09 1.43 17.13
C GLU A 146 11.61 1.57 16.73
N ALA A 147 11.19 2.78 16.33
CA ALA A 147 9.82 3.05 15.90
C ALA A 147 9.45 2.25 14.65
N SER A 148 10.34 2.16 13.65
CA SER A 148 10.08 1.38 12.45
C SER A 148 10.08 -0.13 12.69
N LEU A 149 10.93 -0.62 13.61
CA LEU A 149 10.88 -2.02 14.04
C LEU A 149 9.59 -2.34 14.79
N ASN A 150 9.14 -1.45 15.67
CA ASN A 150 7.87 -1.61 16.39
C ASN A 150 6.69 -1.66 15.41
N ALA A 151 6.62 -0.69 14.50
CA ALA A 151 5.57 -0.63 13.48
C ALA A 151 5.59 -1.87 12.56
N LEU A 152 6.77 -2.34 12.13
CA LEU A 152 6.88 -3.57 11.34
C LEU A 152 6.39 -4.79 12.12
N THR A 153 6.74 -4.89 13.40
CA THR A 153 6.31 -5.98 14.28
C THR A 153 4.79 -5.98 14.42
N ARG A 154 4.19 -4.81 14.72
CA ARG A 154 2.73 -4.65 14.83
C ARG A 154 2.01 -4.97 13.53
N SER A 155 2.55 -4.55 12.38
CA SER A 155 2.01 -4.93 11.09
C SER A 155 1.95 -6.46 10.95
N MET A 156 3.09 -7.13 11.20
CA MET A 156 3.20 -8.59 11.11
C MET A 156 2.29 -9.33 12.08
N ASP A 157 2.06 -8.79 13.28
CA ASP A 157 1.22 -9.41 14.31
C ASP A 157 -0.29 -9.18 14.07
N ALA A 158 -0.66 -7.95 13.66
CA ALA A 158 -2.05 -7.58 13.40
C ALA A 158 -2.68 -8.46 12.32
N CYS A 159 -1.92 -8.70 11.25
CA CYS A 159 -2.37 -9.57 10.20
C CYS A 159 -1.19 -10.19 9.44
N PRO A 160 -0.78 -11.42 9.80
CA PRO A 160 0.36 -12.07 9.16
C PRO A 160 0.13 -12.40 7.68
N LEU A 161 -1.12 -12.69 7.26
CA LEU A 161 -1.46 -13.32 5.97
C LEU A 161 -2.63 -12.70 5.17
N CYS A 162 -3.05 -11.46 5.44
CA CYS A 162 -4.27 -10.88 4.79
C CYS A 162 -4.11 -10.58 3.30
N SER A 163 -2.90 -10.27 2.84
CA SER A 163 -2.66 -9.80 1.47
C SER A 163 -1.29 -10.24 1.00
N GLU A 164 -1.24 -10.71 -0.25
CA GLU A 164 0.02 -11.10 -0.90
C GLU A 164 0.94 -9.89 -1.08
N GLU A 165 0.37 -8.74 -1.43
CA GLU A 165 1.07 -7.46 -1.60
C GLU A 165 1.74 -7.03 -0.30
N LEU A 166 1.04 -7.14 0.83
CA LEU A 166 1.57 -6.76 2.13
C LEU A 166 2.69 -7.71 2.60
N ILE A 167 2.55 -9.01 2.34
CA ILE A 167 3.61 -9.99 2.62
C ILE A 167 4.84 -9.68 1.76
N ALA A 168 4.64 -9.47 0.45
CA ALA A 168 5.71 -9.12 -0.49
C ALA A 168 6.43 -7.84 -0.05
N TRP A 169 5.65 -6.84 0.38
CA TRP A 169 6.17 -5.59 0.91
C TRP A 169 7.07 -5.80 2.12
N ARG A 170 6.57 -6.46 3.17
CA ARG A 170 7.30 -6.71 4.42
C ARG A 170 8.58 -7.48 4.14
N PHE A 171 8.52 -8.48 3.25
CA PHE A 171 9.66 -9.28 2.88
C PHE A 171 10.73 -8.44 2.19
N ASN A 172 10.34 -7.64 1.20
CA ASN A 172 11.25 -6.75 0.50
C ASN A 172 11.83 -5.65 1.42
N PHE A 173 11.04 -5.11 2.35
CA PHE A 173 11.50 -4.16 3.37
C PHE A 173 12.57 -4.78 4.27
N VAL A 174 12.36 -6.03 4.71
CA VAL A 174 13.32 -6.77 5.52
C VAL A 174 14.62 -7.05 4.77
N LEU A 175 14.53 -7.52 3.52
CA LEU A 175 15.72 -7.76 2.70
C LEU A 175 16.51 -6.49 2.40
N THR A 176 15.82 -5.37 2.18
CA THR A 176 16.45 -4.07 1.90
C THR A 176 17.20 -3.53 3.12
N ASN A 177 16.69 -3.80 4.32
CA ASN A 177 17.27 -3.32 5.58
C ASN A 177 17.96 -4.43 6.38
N TRP A 178 18.36 -5.51 5.72
CA TRP A 178 18.76 -6.78 6.33
C TRP A 178 19.58 -6.64 7.62
N TYR A 179 20.70 -5.93 7.54
CA TYR A 179 21.65 -5.78 8.65
C TYR A 179 21.08 -5.04 9.87
N SER A 180 20.06 -4.20 9.68
CA SER A 180 19.39 -3.44 10.74
C SER A 180 18.14 -4.14 11.29
N ILE A 181 17.64 -5.18 10.62
CA ILE A 181 16.49 -5.96 11.09
C ILE A 181 17.00 -7.06 12.04
N PRO A 182 16.40 -7.26 13.23
CA PRO A 182 16.79 -8.33 14.14
C PRO A 182 16.36 -9.71 13.62
N ASP A 183 17.10 -10.77 13.98
CA ASP A 183 16.89 -12.14 13.51
C ASP A 183 15.44 -12.67 13.64
N PRO A 184 14.70 -12.41 14.75
CA PRO A 184 13.30 -12.84 14.86
C PRO A 184 12.39 -12.28 13.76
N LEU A 185 12.56 -11.00 13.40
CA LEU A 185 11.77 -10.38 12.33
C LEU A 185 12.20 -10.86 10.94
N ARG A 186 13.49 -11.16 10.75
CA ARG A 186 13.97 -11.80 9.52
C ARG A 186 13.29 -13.14 9.32
N ARG A 187 13.32 -14.02 10.33
CA ARG A 187 12.68 -15.35 10.27
C ARG A 187 11.18 -15.24 10.00
N ARG A 188 10.48 -14.35 10.73
CA ARG A 188 9.04 -14.12 10.54
C ARG A 188 8.70 -13.66 9.13
N ALA A 189 9.50 -12.77 8.53
CA ALA A 189 9.30 -12.35 7.15
C ALA A 189 9.48 -13.50 6.15
N PHE A 190 10.47 -14.36 6.38
CA PHE A 190 10.67 -15.58 5.56
C PHE A 190 9.53 -16.60 5.76
N GLU A 191 8.99 -16.75 6.97
CA GLU A 191 7.82 -17.60 7.24
C GLU A 191 6.57 -17.11 6.50
N GLN A 192 6.31 -15.79 6.53
CA GLN A 192 5.20 -15.19 5.79
C GLN A 192 5.40 -15.29 4.27
N ALA A 193 6.61 -14.99 3.77
CA ALA A 193 6.91 -15.05 2.34
C ALA A 193 6.84 -16.47 1.77
N ASP A 194 7.14 -17.50 2.56
CA ASP A 194 7.05 -18.88 2.10
C ASP A 194 5.59 -19.33 1.85
N LEU A 195 4.61 -18.62 2.42
CA LEU A 195 3.19 -18.84 2.11
C LEU A 195 2.77 -18.23 0.76
N LEU A 196 3.48 -17.22 0.23
CA LEU A 196 3.23 -16.73 -1.14
C LEU A 196 3.40 -17.82 -2.20
N ARG A 197 4.22 -18.83 -1.88
CA ARG A 197 4.43 -20.03 -2.71
C ARG A 197 3.19 -20.92 -2.82
N TRP A 198 2.27 -20.84 -1.86
CA TRP A 198 1.01 -21.59 -1.87
C TRP A 198 -0.12 -20.88 -2.61
N VAL A 199 -0.18 -19.55 -2.52
CA VAL A 199 -1.44 -18.82 -2.75
C VAL A 199 -1.55 -18.22 -4.16
N GLY A 200 -0.49 -18.24 -4.98
CA GLY A 200 -0.59 -17.71 -6.35
C GLY A 200 0.65 -17.92 -7.21
N GLN A 201 0.69 -17.21 -8.35
CA GLN A 201 1.82 -17.18 -9.29
C GLN A 201 2.95 -16.24 -8.79
N ASN A 202 3.36 -16.37 -7.53
CA ASN A 202 4.37 -15.50 -6.91
C ASN A 202 5.82 -15.95 -7.15
N THR A 203 6.04 -16.91 -8.07
CA THR A 203 7.34 -17.50 -8.36
C THR A 203 8.35 -16.46 -8.88
N GLU A 204 7.89 -15.53 -9.72
CA GLU A 204 8.72 -14.45 -10.27
C GLU A 204 9.19 -13.50 -9.17
N PHE A 205 8.29 -12.99 -8.34
CA PHE A 205 8.64 -12.14 -7.20
C PHE A 205 9.64 -12.82 -6.25
N LEU A 206 9.38 -14.09 -5.88
CA LEU A 206 10.29 -14.83 -5.00
C LEU A 206 11.66 -15.08 -5.64
N ALA A 207 11.71 -15.28 -6.96
CA ALA A 207 12.96 -15.38 -7.71
C ALA A 207 13.73 -14.05 -7.71
N GLU A 208 13.06 -12.92 -7.97
CA GLU A 208 13.66 -11.58 -7.89
C GLU A 208 14.21 -11.28 -6.50
N MET A 209 13.44 -11.58 -5.45
CA MET A 209 13.89 -11.39 -4.06
C MET A 209 15.11 -12.26 -3.73
N ARG A 210 15.18 -13.49 -4.25
CA ARG A 210 16.35 -14.36 -4.10
C ARG A 210 17.58 -13.78 -4.79
N VAL A 211 17.44 -13.27 -6.02
CA VAL A 211 18.53 -12.60 -6.75
C VAL A 211 18.99 -11.35 -6.01
N LYS A 212 18.05 -10.50 -5.57
CA LYS A 212 18.33 -9.29 -4.78
C LYS A 212 19.07 -9.63 -3.49
N ALA A 213 18.64 -10.66 -2.77
CA ALA A 213 19.27 -11.10 -1.54
C ALA A 213 20.71 -11.56 -1.77
N ARG A 214 20.94 -12.39 -2.80
CA ARG A 214 22.29 -12.86 -3.16
C ARG A 214 23.23 -11.71 -3.52
N LYS A 215 22.77 -10.75 -4.31
CA LYS A 215 23.56 -9.54 -4.65
C LYS A 215 23.97 -8.74 -3.41
N ASN A 216 23.19 -8.78 -2.33
CA ASN A 216 23.46 -8.08 -1.07
C ASN A 216 24.18 -8.94 -0.02
N GLY A 217 24.64 -10.15 -0.37
CA GLY A 217 25.32 -11.07 0.54
C GLY A 217 24.40 -11.70 1.59
N ILE A 218 23.08 -11.67 1.39
CA ILE A 218 22.09 -12.22 2.31
C ILE A 218 22.00 -13.74 2.11
N PRO A 219 22.10 -14.57 3.16
CA PRO A 219 22.02 -16.02 3.07
C PRO A 219 20.57 -16.51 2.89
N PHE A 220 19.94 -16.13 1.78
CA PHE A 220 18.53 -16.36 1.48
C PHE A 220 18.12 -17.83 1.60
N ASP A 221 18.90 -18.73 0.98
CA ASP A 221 18.58 -20.16 0.95
C ASP A 221 18.67 -20.81 2.34
N ALA A 222 19.56 -20.32 3.19
CA ALA A 222 19.68 -20.80 4.58
C ALA A 222 18.47 -20.38 5.43
N TYR A 223 18.03 -19.13 5.30
CA TYR A 223 16.82 -18.66 5.99
C TYR A 223 15.58 -19.38 5.47
N ARG A 224 15.44 -19.52 4.15
CA ARG A 224 14.36 -20.29 3.52
C ARG A 224 14.31 -21.73 4.03
N ALA A 225 15.44 -22.44 4.06
CA ALA A 225 15.50 -23.83 4.52
C ALA A 225 15.18 -23.99 6.03
N ALA A 226 15.41 -22.94 6.82
CA ALA A 226 15.12 -22.94 8.25
C ALA A 226 13.62 -22.73 8.57
N VAL A 227 12.83 -22.25 7.61
CA VAL A 227 11.38 -22.05 7.78
C VAL A 227 10.67 -23.40 7.94
N LYS A 228 9.79 -23.49 8.93
CA LYS A 228 8.99 -24.68 9.24
C LYS A 228 7.53 -24.48 8.82
N THR A 229 7.31 -24.42 7.52
CA THR A 229 5.99 -24.35 6.91
C THR A 229 5.64 -25.68 6.22
N PRO A 230 4.35 -25.99 6.01
CA PRO A 230 3.92 -27.19 5.26
C PRO A 230 4.35 -27.19 3.78
N ALA A 231 4.92 -26.11 3.26
CA ALA A 231 5.17 -25.83 1.86
C ALA A 231 6.33 -26.59 1.19
N ARG A 232 7.02 -27.48 1.91
CA ARG A 232 8.32 -28.06 1.55
C ARG A 232 8.42 -28.77 0.18
N THR A 233 7.33 -28.94 -0.55
CA THR A 233 7.26 -29.71 -1.81
C THR A 233 7.41 -28.91 -3.10
N TRP A 234 7.41 -27.57 -3.09
CA TRP A 234 7.43 -26.76 -4.33
C TRP A 234 8.67 -25.89 -4.43
N ASP A 235 9.84 -26.38 -4.82
CA ASP A 235 11.00 -25.49 -5.01
C ASP A 235 10.70 -24.38 -6.05
N ILE A 236 11.31 -23.20 -5.87
CA ILE A 236 11.17 -22.08 -6.82
C ILE A 236 11.68 -22.56 -8.19
N ASP A 237 10.82 -22.48 -9.20
CA ASP A 237 11.12 -22.96 -10.56
C ASP A 237 12.46 -22.39 -11.06
N PRO A 238 13.42 -23.24 -11.48
CA PRO A 238 14.69 -22.80 -12.04
C PRO A 238 14.56 -21.79 -13.20
N SER A 239 13.50 -21.89 -14.00
CA SER A 239 13.24 -20.96 -15.11
C SER A 239 12.91 -19.55 -14.64
N ALA A 240 12.15 -19.41 -13.54
CA ALA A 240 11.85 -18.11 -12.94
C ALA A 240 13.13 -17.43 -12.41
N ILE A 241 14.07 -18.20 -11.88
CA ILE A 241 15.37 -17.70 -11.42
C ILE A 241 16.20 -17.19 -12.60
N ALA A 242 16.30 -17.98 -13.68
CA ALA A 242 17.03 -17.59 -14.87
C ALA A 242 16.47 -16.29 -15.49
N ASN A 243 15.14 -16.15 -15.53
CA ASN A 243 14.47 -14.94 -16.01
C ASN A 243 14.77 -13.72 -15.12
N ALA A 244 14.71 -13.88 -13.79
CA ALA A 244 15.03 -12.81 -12.85
C ALA A 244 16.51 -12.37 -12.93
N GLU A 245 17.44 -13.32 -13.12
CA GLU A 245 18.86 -13.03 -13.31
C GLU A 245 19.13 -12.27 -14.63
N ALA A 246 18.45 -12.66 -15.71
CA ALA A 246 18.53 -11.96 -16.99
C ALA A 246 17.99 -10.53 -16.89
N ALA A 247 16.85 -10.32 -16.23
CA ALA A 247 16.26 -9.00 -16.00
C ALA A 247 17.14 -8.09 -15.12
N ALA A 248 17.94 -8.69 -14.23
CA ALA A 248 18.76 -7.95 -13.27
C ALA A 248 20.16 -7.57 -13.80
N THR A 249 20.47 -7.84 -15.07
CA THR A 249 21.75 -7.50 -15.70
C THR A 249 21.58 -6.21 -16.52
N PRO A 250 22.33 -5.11 -16.23
CA PRO A 250 22.22 -3.90 -17.02
C PRO A 250 22.81 -4.14 -18.41
N GLY A 251 22.03 -3.83 -19.45
CA GLY A 251 22.50 -3.72 -20.83
C GLY A 251 23.32 -2.46 -21.08
#